data_AF-A0A957YZH3-F1
#
_entry.id   AF-A0A957YZH3-F1
#
_cell.length_a   1.000
_cell.length_b   1.000
_cell.length_c   1.000
_cell.angle_alpha   90.00
_cell.angle_beta   90.00
_cell.angle_gamma   90.00
#
_symmetry.space_group_name_H-M   'P 1'
#
loop_
_entity.id
_entity.type
_entity.pdbx_description
1 polymer ?
#
loop_
_entity_poly.entity_id
_entity_poly.type
_entity_poly.pdbx_seq_one_letter_code
_entity_poly.pdbx_strand_id
1 'polypeptide(L)' 'MLTGDLVRPRLRQQRDDLRIDWLPPQNYHWQQTAADLIALFQQQRNQPQEAWQQALETYEAGRTDYNVIRG' A
#
# COMPACT_ATOMS: atom_id res chain seq x y z
N MET A 1 -3.35 12.19 -1.54
CA MET A 1 -1.97 12.67 -1.32
C MET A 1 -1.35 11.75 -0.29
N LEU A 2 -0.18 11.16 -0.56
CA LEU A 2 0.50 10.29 0.39
C LEU A 2 1.13 11.13 1.52
N THR A 3 1.12 10.61 2.74
CA THR A 3 1.84 11.23 3.86
C THR A 3 3.33 10.97 3.73
N GLY A 4 4.16 11.83 4.33
CA GLY A 4 5.61 11.72 4.25
C GLY A 4 6.14 10.36 4.71
N ASP A 5 5.52 9.77 5.74
CA ASP A 5 5.95 8.46 6.29
C ASP A 5 5.74 7.29 5.31
N LEU A 6 4.74 7.38 4.41
CA LEU A 6 4.48 6.35 3.39
C LEU A 6 5.41 6.47 2.19
N VAL A 7 5.89 7.68 1.88
CA VAL A 7 6.78 7.92 0.74
C VAL A 7 8.25 7.68 1.09
N ARG A 8 8.67 8.01 2.33
CA ARG A 8 10.07 7.91 2.80
C ARG A 8 10.75 6.57 2.50
N PRO A 9 10.14 5.40 2.73
CA PRO A 9 10.81 4.11 2.47
C PRO A 9 11.21 3.89 1.01
N ARG A 10 10.58 4.61 0.08
CA ARG A 10 10.78 4.51 -1.38
C ARG A 10 11.57 5.67 -1.95
N LEU A 11 11.99 6.64 -1.12
CA LEU A 11 12.88 7.70 -1.54
C LEU A 11 14.32 7.17 -1.59
N ARG A 12 14.99 7.48 -2.70
CA ARG A 12 16.41 7.22 -2.91
C ARG A 12 17.09 8.52 -3.23
N GLN A 13 18.10 8.86 -2.45
CA GLN A 13 19.01 9.95 -2.79
C GLN A 13 20.21 9.36 -3.54
N GLN A 14 20.46 9.88 -4.74
CA GLN A 14 21.62 9.54 -5.54
C GLN A 14 22.35 10.84 -5.91
N ARG A 15 23.46 11.13 -5.20
CA ARG A 15 24.15 12.43 -5.28
C ARG A 15 23.17 13.57 -4.94
N ASP A 16 22.93 14.46 -5.89
CA ASP A 16 22.04 15.61 -5.79
C ASP A 16 20.62 15.31 -6.30
N ASP A 17 20.36 14.09 -6.79
CA ASP A 17 19.05 13.67 -7.27
C ASP A 17 18.26 12.94 -6.17
N LEU A 18 16.99 13.32 -6.01
CA LEU A 18 16.01 12.56 -5.26
C LEU A 18 15.13 11.77 -6.24
N ARG A 19 15.08 10.44 -6.08
CA ARG A 19 14.29 9.53 -6.91
C ARG A 19 13.29 8.78 -6.06
N ILE A 20 12.16 8.43 -6.68
CA ILE A 20 11.13 7.56 -6.09
C ILE A 20 11.25 6.20 -6.76
N ASP A 21 11.40 5.14 -5.96
CA ASP A 21 11.25 3.78 -6.44
C ASP A 21 9.77 3.55 -6.77
N TRP A 22 9.36 3.72 -8.02
CA TRP A 22 7.97 3.50 -8.44
C TRP A 22 7.57 2.03 -8.44
N LEU A 23 6.28 1.75 -8.29
CA LEU A 23 5.75 0.41 -8.52
C LEU A 23 5.69 0.15 -10.03
N PRO A 24 6.35 -0.90 -10.55
CA PRO A 24 6.27 -1.23 -11.97
C PRO A 24 4.83 -1.67 -12.29
N PRO A 25 4.15 -1.05 -13.28
CA PRO A 25 2.75 -1.37 -13.59
C PRO A 25 2.51 -2.84 -14.00
N GLN A 26 3.55 -3.51 -14.49
CA GLN A 26 3.52 -4.89 -15.01
C GLN A 26 4.03 -5.92 -13.99
N ASN A 27 4.32 -5.50 -12.77
CA ASN A 27 4.76 -6.42 -11.72
C ASN A 27 3.55 -7.18 -11.17
N TYR A 28 3.53 -8.50 -11.39
CA TYR A 28 2.43 -9.38 -10.99
C TYR A 28 2.12 -9.32 -9.49
N HIS A 29 3.14 -9.27 -8.63
CA HIS A 29 2.95 -9.19 -7.17
C HIS A 29 2.14 -7.93 -6.76
N TRP A 30 2.45 -6.79 -7.38
CA TRP A 30 1.75 -5.54 -7.09
C TRP A 30 0.37 -5.45 -7.73
N GLN A 31 0.18 -6.02 -8.92
CA GLN A 31 -1.13 -6.15 -9.52
C GLN A 31 -2.07 -7.03 -8.68
N GLN A 32 -1.56 -8.17 -8.21
CA GLN A 32 -2.31 -9.06 -7.32
C GLN A 32 -2.64 -8.37 -6.00
N THR A 33 -1.66 -7.74 -5.36
CA THR A 33 -1.87 -6.98 -4.13
C THR A 33 -2.94 -5.89 -4.30
N ALA A 34 -2.94 -5.18 -5.43
CA ALA A 34 -3.94 -4.16 -5.72
C ALA A 34 -5.35 -4.77 -5.93
N ALA A 35 -5.44 -5.89 -6.66
CA ALA A 35 -6.70 -6.60 -6.86
C ALA A 35 -7.28 -7.11 -5.54
N ASP A 36 -6.43 -7.68 -4.68
CA ASP A 36 -6.82 -8.19 -3.35
C ASP A 36 -7.34 -7.06 -2.44
N LEU A 37 -6.66 -5.91 -2.43
CA LEU A 37 -7.09 -4.73 -1.67
C LEU A 37 -8.42 -4.18 -2.17
N ILE A 38 -8.61 -4.09 -3.49
CA ILE A 38 -9.89 -3.67 -4.07
C ILE A 38 -11.01 -4.61 -3.64
N ALA A 39 -10.78 -5.93 -3.72
CA ALA A 39 -11.76 -6.93 -3.29
C ALA A 39 -12.06 -6.82 -1.79
N LEU A 40 -11.04 -6.63 -0.95
CA LEU A 40 -11.18 -6.44 0.49
C LEU A 40 -12.07 -5.22 0.80
N PHE A 41 -11.79 -4.06 0.20
CA PHE A 41 -12.57 -2.84 0.46
C PHE A 41 -13.98 -2.89 -0.11
N GLN A 42 -14.21 -3.60 -1.21
CA GLN A 42 -15.56 -3.83 -1.73
C GLN A 42 -16.45 -4.55 -0.71
N GLN A 43 -15.90 -5.47 0.08
CA GLN A 43 -16.64 -6.17 1.15
C GLN A 43 -17.02 -5.24 2.31
N GLN A 44 -16.31 -4.13 2.49
CA GLN A 44 -16.54 -3.18 3.59
C GLN A 44 -17.39 -1.96 3.20
N ARG A 45 -17.91 -1.89 1.97
CA ARG A 45 -18.57 -0.70 1.40
C ARG A 45 -19.66 -0.05 2.26
N ASN A 46 -20.37 -0.84 3.08
CA ASN A 46 -21.45 -0.37 3.96
C ASN A 46 -21.12 -0.49 5.45
N GLN A 47 -19.86 -0.76 5.78
CA GLN A 47 -19.37 -0.94 7.15
C GLN A 47 -18.76 0.34 7.69
N PRO A 48 -18.73 0.53 9.02
CA PRO A 48 -18.05 1.68 9.63
C PRO A 48 -16.55 1.64 9.34
N GLN A 49 -15.90 2.81 9.38
CA GLN A 49 -14.47 2.95 9.12
C GLN A 49 -13.59 2.00 9.95
N GLU A 50 -13.99 1.71 11.18
CA GLU A 50 -13.28 0.79 12.08
C GLU A 50 -13.17 -0.63 11.50
N ALA A 51 -14.23 -1.10 10.83
CA ALA A 51 -14.22 -2.38 10.13
C ALA A 51 -13.24 -2.39 8.94
N TRP A 52 -13.07 -1.24 8.27
CA TRP A 52 -12.08 -1.11 7.19
C TRP A 52 -10.66 -1.20 7.74
N GLN A 53 -10.39 -0.53 8.87
CA GLN A 53 -9.09 -0.57 9.53
C GLN A 53 -8.77 -2.00 9.98
N GLN A 54 -9.70 -2.69 10.63
CA GLN A 54 -9.49 -4.05 11.10
C GLN A 54 -9.30 -5.05 9.96
N ALA A 55 -10.08 -4.92 8.87
CA ALA A 55 -9.91 -5.73 7.67
C ALA A 55 -8.51 -5.53 7.05
N LEU A 56 -8.06 -4.28 6.96
CA LEU A 56 -6.75 -3.93 6.42
C LEU A 56 -5.61 -4.43 7.32
N GLU A 57 -5.71 -4.26 8.64
CA GLU A 57 -4.74 -4.79 9.62
C GLU A 57 -4.63 -6.32 9.54
N THR A 58 -5.75 -7.00 9.36
CA THR A 58 -5.77 -8.47 9.19
C THR A 58 -5.10 -8.88 7.89
N TYR A 59 -5.34 -8.16 6.80
CA TYR A 59 -4.70 -8.41 5.50
C TYR A 59 -3.19 -8.16 5.52
N GLU A 60 -2.74 -7.18 6.30
CA GLU A 60 -1.32 -6.85 6.49
C GLU A 60 -0.58 -7.80 7.44
N ALA A 61 -1.30 -8.60 8.22
CA ALA A 61 -0.70 -9.45 9.24
C ALA A 61 0.36 -10.39 8.63
N GLY A 62 1.62 -10.22 9.05
CA GLY A 62 2.76 -11.00 8.57
C GLY A 62 3.41 -10.51 7.27
N ARG A 63 2.92 -9.41 6.68
CA ARG A 63 3.49 -8.80 5.47
C ARG A 63 4.52 -7.73 5.79
N THR A 64 5.67 -7.79 5.12
CA THR A 64 6.75 -6.80 5.27
C THR A 64 6.57 -5.56 4.39
N ASP A 65 5.67 -5.63 3.40
CA ASP A 65 5.37 -4.58 2.44
C ASP A 65 4.20 -3.68 2.86
N TYR A 66 3.86 -3.65 4.15
CA TYR A 66 2.75 -2.88 4.72
C TYR A 66 2.79 -1.38 4.36
N ASN A 67 3.98 -0.77 4.26
CA ASN A 67 4.11 0.64 3.83
C ASN A 67 3.59 0.90 2.41
N VAL A 68 3.69 -0.11 1.53
CA VAL A 68 3.17 -0.06 0.16
C VAL A 68 1.66 -0.31 0.14
N ILE A 69 1.18 -1.16 1.03
CA ILE A 69 -0.25 -1.50 1.15
C ILE A 69 -1.05 -0.31 1.70
N ARG A 70 -0.47 0.43 2.66
CA ARG A 70 -1.07 1.61 3.29
C ARG A 70 -1.03 2.87 2.41
N GLY A 71 -0.16 2.90 1.40
CA GLY A 71 0.02 4.03 0.49
C GLY A 71 -0.81 3.90 -0.77
#